data_AF-A0A2E9BUT7-F1
#
_entry.id   AF-A0A2E9BUT7-F1
#
_cell.length_a   1.000
_cell.length_b   1.000
_cell.length_c   1.000
_cell.angle_alpha   90.00
_cell.angle_beta   90.00
_cell.angle_gamma   90.00
#
_symmetry.space_group_name_H-M   'P 1'
#
loop_
_entity.id
_entity.type
_entity.pdbx_description
1 polymer ?
#
loop_
_entity_poly.entity_id
_entity_poly.type
_entity_poly.pdbx_seq_one_letter_code
_entity_poly.pdbx_strand_id
1 'polypeptide(L)'
;MSPARHELLHAFDLLLAPERFKDYGPNGLQVEGRTTVRKIVSGVTASRALIEAAIRAEADAIFVHHGLFWRGQDGRVTGWMKQRLALLLNRDVNLFAYHLPLDAHPELGNNAQLGLQLGLLAHPGSAGRFGEQELGFLGGLEDGETLANA
;
A
#
# COMPACT_ATOMS: atom_id res chain seq x y z
N MET A 1 -10.22 -22.61 -6.11
CA MET A 1 -10.66 -21.57 -7.07
C MET A 1 -9.89 -20.30 -6.79
N SER A 2 -9.56 -19.51 -7.81
CA SER A 2 -8.91 -18.22 -7.61
C SER A 2 -9.96 -17.16 -7.23
N PRO A 3 -9.64 -16.26 -6.28
CA PRO A 3 -10.62 -15.31 -5.77
C PRO A 3 -11.04 -14.30 -6.85
N ALA A 4 -12.25 -13.79 -6.70
CA ALA A 4 -12.71 -12.63 -7.44
C ALA A 4 -12.10 -11.34 -6.86
N ARG A 5 -11.94 -10.33 -7.71
CA ARG A 5 -11.39 -9.01 -7.38
C ARG A 5 -12.09 -8.36 -6.18
N HIS A 6 -13.41 -8.50 -6.09
CA HIS A 6 -14.19 -7.96 -4.96
C HIS A 6 -13.89 -8.69 -3.65
N GLU A 7 -13.56 -9.98 -3.67
CA GLU A 7 -13.18 -10.73 -2.48
C GLU A 7 -11.80 -10.28 -1.98
N LEU A 8 -10.87 -10.02 -2.90
CA LEU A 8 -9.57 -9.43 -2.56
C LEU A 8 -9.71 -8.02 -2.02
N LEU A 9 -10.52 -7.16 -2.66
CA LEU A 9 -10.78 -5.81 -2.16
C LEU A 9 -11.32 -5.87 -0.72
N HIS A 10 -12.33 -6.71 -0.50
CA HIS A 10 -12.91 -6.89 0.82
C HIS A 10 -11.89 -7.39 1.85
N ALA A 11 -11.05 -8.37 1.48
CA ALA A 11 -10.00 -8.88 2.36
C ALA A 11 -8.95 -7.82 2.70
N PHE A 12 -8.54 -7.00 1.73
CA PHE A 12 -7.60 -5.90 1.97
C PHE A 12 -8.21 -4.80 2.83
N ASP A 13 -9.49 -4.45 2.62
CA ASP A 13 -10.19 -3.45 3.44
C ASP A 13 -10.38 -3.95 4.88
N LEU A 14 -10.70 -5.23 5.08
CA LEU A 14 -10.77 -5.83 6.42
C LEU A 14 -9.41 -5.83 7.13
N LEU A 15 -8.33 -6.11 6.39
CA LEU A 15 -6.98 -6.15 6.93
C LEU A 15 -6.47 -4.76 7.30
N LEU A 16 -6.73 -3.76 6.45
CA LEU A 16 -6.10 -2.45 6.54
C LEU A 16 -7.01 -1.36 7.12
N ALA A 17 -8.33 -1.58 7.15
CA ALA A 17 -9.34 -0.66 7.69
C ALA A 17 -9.17 0.80 7.20
N PRO A 18 -9.15 1.02 5.87
CA PRO A 18 -8.82 2.32 5.28
C PRO A 18 -9.76 3.46 5.69
N GLU A 19 -10.99 3.14 6.07
CA GLU A 19 -12.00 4.09 6.53
C GLU A 19 -11.61 4.82 7.83
N ARG A 20 -10.63 4.29 8.58
CA ARG A 20 -10.09 4.94 9.79
C ARG A 20 -9.20 6.13 9.47
N PHE A 21 -8.82 6.33 8.21
CA PHE A 21 -7.81 7.31 7.82
C PHE A 21 -8.38 8.39 6.90
N LYS A 22 -8.13 9.65 7.28
CA LYS A 22 -8.21 10.83 6.40
C LYS A 22 -6.95 10.87 5.55
N ASP A 23 -7.02 10.24 4.39
CA ASP A 23 -5.88 10.09 3.49
C ASP A 23 -5.82 11.16 2.39
N TYR A 24 -4.66 11.26 1.76
CA TYR A 24 -4.36 12.09 0.61
C TYR A 24 -4.75 11.44 -0.70
N GLY A 25 -5.26 10.22 -0.73
CA GLY A 25 -5.73 9.55 -1.94
C GLY A 25 -6.77 8.48 -1.62
N PRO A 26 -7.45 7.92 -2.63
CA PRO A 26 -8.34 6.79 -2.40
C PRO A 26 -7.51 5.53 -2.10
N ASN A 27 -7.79 4.91 -0.96
CA ASN A 27 -7.33 3.56 -0.62
C ASN A 27 -8.25 2.52 -1.26
N GLY A 28 -7.72 1.32 -1.56
CA GLY A 28 -8.45 0.23 -2.20
C GLY A 28 -8.22 0.15 -3.71
N LEU A 29 -9.24 -0.31 -4.44
CA LEU A 29 -9.20 -0.46 -5.90
C LEU A 29 -9.22 0.91 -6.59
N GLN A 30 -8.13 1.27 -7.26
CA GLN A 30 -7.99 2.53 -7.99
C GLN A 30 -8.26 2.39 -9.50
N VAL A 31 -7.84 1.27 -10.10
CA VAL A 31 -8.10 0.97 -11.51
C VAL A 31 -8.65 -0.44 -11.60
N GLU A 32 -9.86 -0.56 -12.12
CA GLU A 32 -10.51 -1.84 -12.35
C GLU A 32 -9.86 -2.57 -13.54
N GLY A 33 -9.58 -3.86 -13.34
CA GLY A 33 -9.23 -4.83 -14.37
C GLY A 33 -10.06 -6.10 -14.20
N ARG A 34 -9.49 -7.25 -14.60
CA ARG A 34 -10.21 -8.53 -14.68
C ARG A 34 -10.81 -8.98 -13.34
N THR A 35 -11.92 -9.70 -13.42
CA THR A 35 -12.65 -10.20 -12.24
C THR A 35 -11.88 -11.27 -11.47
N THR A 36 -11.28 -12.26 -12.14
CA THR A 36 -10.57 -13.36 -11.44
C THR A 36 -9.09 -13.02 -11.28
N VAL A 37 -8.58 -13.06 -10.06
CA VAL A 37 -7.18 -12.73 -9.74
C VAL A 37 -6.44 -13.99 -9.31
N ARG A 38 -5.39 -14.36 -10.04
CA ARG A 38 -4.53 -15.54 -9.81
C ARG A 38 -3.11 -15.14 -9.43
N LYS A 39 -2.63 -14.01 -9.92
CA LYS A 39 -1.28 -13.48 -9.67
C LYS A 39 -1.33 -12.01 -9.29
N ILE A 40 -0.73 -11.71 -8.14
CA ILE A 40 -0.53 -10.34 -7.65
C ILE A 40 0.95 -10.01 -7.72
N VAL A 41 1.28 -8.83 -8.25
CA VAL A 41 2.63 -8.26 -8.15
C VAL A 41 2.55 -7.05 -7.23
N SER A 42 3.49 -6.90 -6.29
CA SER A 42 3.54 -5.74 -5.40
C SER A 42 4.75 -4.85 -5.67
N GLY A 43 4.67 -3.61 -5.21
CA GLY A 43 5.78 -2.66 -5.22
C GLY A 43 5.44 -1.40 -4.43
N VAL A 44 6.41 -0.51 -4.24
CA VAL A 44 6.17 0.71 -3.44
C VAL A 44 5.24 1.69 -4.15
N THR A 45 5.45 1.93 -5.45
CA THR A 45 4.74 2.97 -6.21
C THR A 45 4.19 2.42 -7.52
N ALA A 46 2.99 2.83 -7.92
CA ALA A 46 2.39 2.60 -9.25
C ALA A 46 3.14 3.34 -10.37
N SER A 47 4.45 3.09 -10.48
CA SER A 47 5.33 3.62 -11.50
C SER A 47 5.10 2.90 -12.82
N ARG A 48 5.45 3.56 -13.93
CA ARG A 48 5.38 2.93 -15.25
C ARG A 48 6.25 1.65 -15.31
N ALA A 49 7.44 1.69 -14.74
CA ALA A 49 8.35 0.55 -14.72
C ALA A 49 7.75 -0.66 -13.96
N LEU A 50 7.12 -0.43 -12.80
CA LEU A 50 6.41 -1.48 -12.06
C LEU A 50 5.25 -2.06 -12.89
N ILE A 51 4.44 -1.20 -13.50
CA ILE A 51 3.30 -1.63 -14.31
C ILE A 51 3.76 -2.49 -15.50
N GLU A 52 4.80 -2.05 -16.22
CA GLU A 52 5.37 -2.82 -17.32
C GLU A 52 5.96 -4.16 -16.86
N ALA A 53 6.64 -4.18 -15.70
CA ALA A 53 7.17 -5.41 -15.12
C ALA A 53 6.06 -6.38 -14.69
N ALA A 54 4.99 -5.88 -14.06
CA ALA A 54 3.85 -6.68 -13.66
C ALA A 54 3.11 -7.27 -14.87
N ILE A 55 2.95 -6.49 -15.95
CA ILE A 55 2.38 -6.98 -17.21
C ILE A 55 3.25 -8.10 -17.81
N ARG A 56 4.57 -7.92 -17.86
CA ARG A 56 5.49 -8.97 -18.33
C ARG A 56 5.44 -10.23 -17.47
N ALA A 57 5.19 -10.08 -16.17
CA ALA A 57 4.99 -11.18 -15.24
C ALA A 57 3.57 -11.78 -15.29
N GLU A 58 2.70 -11.32 -16.19
CA GLU A 58 1.31 -11.77 -16.32
C GLU A 58 0.50 -11.58 -15.04
N ALA A 59 0.69 -10.47 -14.33
CA ALA A 59 -0.11 -10.12 -13.16
C ALA A 59 -1.58 -9.90 -13.56
N ASP A 60 -2.49 -10.36 -12.71
CA ASP A 60 -3.92 -10.01 -12.78
C ASP A 60 -4.22 -8.77 -11.92
N ALA A 61 -3.39 -8.51 -10.90
CA ALA A 61 -3.48 -7.35 -10.02
C ALA A 61 -2.10 -6.85 -9.59
N ILE A 62 -2.03 -5.54 -9.30
CA ILE A 62 -0.90 -4.87 -8.70
C ILE A 62 -1.33 -4.31 -7.34
N PHE A 63 -0.52 -4.51 -6.30
CA PHE A 63 -0.71 -3.93 -4.96
C PHE A 63 0.43 -2.95 -4.64
N VAL A 64 0.11 -1.69 -4.34
CA VAL A 64 1.12 -0.68 -4.03
C VAL A 64 0.79 0.13 -2.79
N HIS A 65 1.82 0.80 -2.26
CA HIS A 65 1.64 1.81 -1.24
C HIS A 65 1.23 3.17 -1.85
N HIS A 66 1.98 3.67 -2.83
CA HIS A 66 1.68 4.91 -3.56
C HIS A 66 0.92 4.64 -4.86
N GLY A 67 -0.38 4.96 -4.85
CA GLY A 67 -1.27 4.84 -6.01
C GLY A 67 -1.11 5.95 -7.06
N LEU A 68 -2.09 6.04 -7.97
CA LEU A 68 -2.14 7.04 -9.03
C LEU A 68 -2.83 8.33 -8.60
N PHE A 69 -3.86 8.25 -7.75
CA PHE A 69 -4.74 9.38 -7.46
C PHE A 69 -4.42 10.04 -6.10
N TRP A 70 -4.27 11.37 -6.11
CA TRP A 70 -3.97 12.17 -4.92
C TRP A 70 -4.88 13.41 -4.82
N ARG A 71 -5.14 13.86 -3.60
CA ARG A 71 -5.95 15.02 -3.24
C ARG A 71 -5.28 16.27 -3.78
N GLY A 72 -6.07 17.12 -4.45
CA GLY A 72 -5.56 18.34 -5.08
C GLY A 72 -4.86 18.13 -6.43
N GLN A 73 -4.82 16.89 -6.96
CA GLN A 73 -4.36 16.69 -8.33
C GLN A 73 -5.38 17.23 -9.35
N ASP A 74 -4.87 17.66 -10.51
CA ASP A 74 -5.65 18.25 -11.61
C ASP A 74 -6.79 17.35 -12.15
N GLY A 75 -6.62 16.03 -12.10
CA GLY A 75 -7.63 15.06 -12.51
C GLY A 75 -7.70 14.79 -14.02
N ARG A 76 -7.11 15.63 -14.88
CA ARG A 76 -7.04 15.35 -16.33
C ARG A 76 -6.11 14.17 -16.62
N VAL A 77 -6.56 13.28 -17.50
CA VAL A 77 -5.78 12.12 -17.96
C VAL A 77 -4.91 12.51 -19.15
N THR A 78 -3.77 13.14 -18.88
CA THR A 78 -2.77 13.52 -19.88
C THR A 78 -1.37 13.04 -19.46
N GLY A 79 -0.37 13.20 -20.35
CA GLY A 79 1.04 12.91 -20.03
C GLY A 79 1.26 11.52 -19.41
N TRP A 80 1.91 11.49 -18.25
CA TRP A 80 2.25 10.26 -17.54
C TRP A 80 1.01 9.50 -17.03
N MET A 81 -0.07 10.21 -16.63
CA MET A 81 -1.29 9.58 -16.14
C MET A 81 -1.95 8.77 -17.26
N LYS A 82 -2.07 9.38 -18.45
CA LYS A 82 -2.57 8.69 -19.65
C LYS A 82 -1.76 7.43 -19.94
N GLN A 83 -0.42 7.53 -19.90
CA GLN A 83 0.45 6.38 -20.21
C GLN A 83 0.24 5.22 -19.24
N ARG A 84 0.15 5.49 -17.93
CA ARG A 84 -0.03 4.44 -16.91
C ARG A 84 -1.42 3.83 -16.93
N LEU A 85 -2.47 4.65 -17.04
CA LEU A 85 -3.85 4.15 -17.15
C LEU A 85 -4.03 3.32 -18.42
N ALA A 86 -3.50 3.76 -19.57
CA ALA A 86 -3.59 3.00 -20.80
C ALA A 86 -2.94 1.60 -20.68
N LEU A 87 -1.80 1.47 -20.00
CA LEU A 87 -1.17 0.17 -19.76
C LEU A 87 -2.05 -0.77 -18.93
N LEU A 88 -2.61 -0.27 -17.82
CA LEU A 88 -3.46 -1.05 -16.92
C LEU A 88 -4.77 -1.47 -17.61
N LEU A 89 -5.46 -0.52 -18.24
CA LEU A 89 -6.74 -0.74 -18.90
C LEU A 89 -6.61 -1.67 -20.12
N ASN A 90 -5.62 -1.45 -20.99
CA ASN A 90 -5.42 -2.29 -22.18
C ASN A 90 -5.00 -3.73 -21.86
N ARG A 91 -4.52 -3.97 -20.64
CA ARG A 91 -4.12 -5.29 -20.17
C ARG A 91 -5.07 -5.86 -19.13
N ASP A 92 -6.15 -5.15 -18.80
CA ASP A 92 -7.17 -5.59 -17.84
C ASP A 92 -6.54 -5.99 -16.48
N VAL A 93 -5.62 -5.16 -15.97
CA VAL A 93 -4.87 -5.37 -14.73
C VAL A 93 -5.42 -4.47 -13.63
N ASN A 94 -5.78 -5.07 -12.50
CA ASN A 94 -6.26 -4.32 -11.33
C ASN A 94 -5.12 -3.54 -10.67
N LEU A 95 -5.41 -2.33 -10.18
CA LEU A 95 -4.50 -1.60 -9.29
C LEU A 95 -5.16 -1.37 -7.95
N PHE A 96 -4.60 -1.97 -6.90
CA PHE A 96 -4.91 -1.69 -5.50
C PHE A 96 -3.83 -0.80 -4.89
N ALA A 97 -4.24 0.21 -4.13
CA ALA A 97 -3.32 1.08 -3.41
C ALA A 97 -3.77 1.28 -1.96
N TYR A 98 -2.87 1.12 -1.00
CA TYR A 98 -3.10 1.42 0.41
C TYR A 98 -1.94 2.24 0.98
N HIS A 99 -2.22 3.49 1.32
CA HIS A 99 -1.25 4.48 1.77
C HIS A 99 -1.14 4.49 3.31
N LEU A 100 -1.74 5.47 3.99
CA LEU A 100 -1.65 5.59 5.46
C LEU A 100 -2.09 4.32 6.22
N PRO A 101 -3.12 3.57 5.79
CA PRO A 101 -3.49 2.33 6.45
C PRO A 101 -2.36 1.30 6.46
N LEU A 102 -1.55 1.25 5.40
CA LEU A 102 -0.39 0.38 5.32
C LEU A 102 0.81 0.95 6.11
N ASP A 103 0.96 2.26 6.27
CA ASP A 103 1.97 2.80 7.21
C ASP A 103 1.68 2.42 8.65
N ALA A 104 0.40 2.45 9.03
CA ALA A 104 -0.06 2.32 10.41
C ALA A 104 -0.29 0.87 10.87
N HIS A 105 -0.35 -0.09 9.95
CA HIS A 105 -0.70 -1.47 10.29
C HIS A 105 0.32 -2.06 11.29
N PRO A 106 -0.13 -2.60 12.44
CA PRO A 106 0.75 -2.90 13.58
C PRO A 106 1.77 -4.02 13.32
N GLU A 107 1.48 -4.91 12.38
CA GLU A 107 2.35 -6.05 12.01
C GLU A 107 2.96 -5.85 10.62
N LEU A 108 2.12 -5.76 9.58
CA LEU A 108 2.55 -5.65 8.19
C LEU A 108 3.00 -4.25 7.74
N GLY A 109 2.81 -3.22 8.57
CA GLY A 109 2.94 -1.85 8.11
C GLY A 109 4.38 -1.35 8.03
N ASN A 110 4.59 -0.25 7.29
CA ASN A 110 5.93 0.26 7.02
C ASN A 110 6.71 0.57 8.32
N ASN A 111 6.06 1.19 9.31
CA ASN A 111 6.70 1.49 10.60
C ASN A 111 7.01 0.21 11.41
N ALA A 112 6.10 -0.76 11.41
CA ALA A 112 6.27 -2.03 12.09
C ALA A 112 7.44 -2.84 11.50
N GLN A 113 7.46 -2.96 10.17
CA GLN A 113 8.49 -3.69 9.44
C GLN A 113 9.85 -3.01 9.55
N LEU A 114 9.91 -1.67 9.53
CA LEU A 114 11.15 -0.93 9.79
C LEU A 114 11.69 -1.22 11.19
N GLY A 115 10.84 -1.15 12.22
CA GLY A 115 11.23 -1.50 13.59
C GLY A 115 11.82 -2.90 13.68
N LEU A 116 11.15 -3.90 13.09
CA LEU A 116 11.64 -5.28 13.04
C LEU A 116 13.02 -5.41 12.38
N GLN A 117 13.24 -4.76 11.22
CA GLN A 117 14.53 -4.79 10.53
C GLN A 117 15.66 -4.11 11.33
N LEU A 118 15.31 -3.15 12.19
CA LEU A 118 16.25 -2.47 13.08
C LEU A 118 16.40 -3.16 14.46
N GLY A 119 15.71 -4.28 14.71
CA GLY A 119 15.72 -4.95 16.00
C GLY A 119 14.98 -4.20 17.11
N LEU A 120 14.05 -3.30 16.74
CA LEU A 120 13.25 -2.52 17.66
C LEU A 120 11.89 -3.19 17.91
N LEU A 121 11.52 -3.31 19.19
CA LEU A 121 10.19 -3.72 19.61
C LEU A 121 9.29 -2.48 19.70
N ALA A 122 8.18 -2.49 18.97
CA ALA A 122 7.18 -1.43 19.06
C ALA A 122 6.54 -1.43 20.45
N HIS A 123 6.42 -0.26 21.06
CA HIS A 123 5.70 -0.12 22.32
C HIS A 123 4.22 -0.45 22.11
N PRO A 124 3.58 -1.18 23.04
CA PRO A 124 2.21 -1.63 22.88
C PRO A 124 1.20 -0.49 23.05
N GLY A 125 0.06 -0.62 22.37
CA GLY A 125 -1.08 0.30 22.50
C GLY A 125 -0.83 1.71 21.95
N SER A 126 -1.76 2.62 22.21
CA SER A 126 -1.69 4.02 21.73
C SER A 126 -0.54 4.81 22.35
N ALA A 127 -0.07 4.44 23.55
CA ALA A 127 1.10 5.06 24.16
C ALA A 127 2.41 4.83 23.36
N GLY A 128 2.43 3.79 22.51
CA GLY A 128 3.51 3.52 21.57
C GLY A 128 3.34 4.19 20.21
N ARG A 129 2.41 5.14 20.08
CA ARG A 129 2.10 5.85 18.84
C ARG A 129 2.22 7.37 19.04
N PHE A 130 2.57 8.08 17.97
CA PHE A 130 2.62 9.53 17.96
C PHE A 130 2.26 10.13 16.59
N GLY A 131 2.08 11.45 16.56
CA GLY A 131 1.73 12.19 15.35
C GLY A 131 0.24 12.14 15.03
N GLU A 132 -0.14 12.81 13.93
CA GLU A 132 -1.51 12.80 13.44
C GLU A 132 -1.93 11.37 13.07
N GLN A 133 -3.15 10.98 13.47
CA GLN A 133 -3.73 9.65 13.19
C GLN A 133 -2.89 8.46 13.71
N GLU A 134 -2.05 8.69 14.74
CA GLU A 134 -1.24 7.64 15.39
C GLU A 134 -0.29 6.90 14.42
N LEU A 135 0.19 7.58 13.38
CA LEU A 135 1.01 6.97 12.33
C LEU A 135 2.42 6.60 12.79
N GLY A 136 3.05 7.43 13.62
CA GLY A 136 4.42 7.23 14.07
C GLY A 136 4.50 6.16 15.15
N PHE A 137 5.48 5.26 15.07
CA PHE A 137 5.69 4.21 16.08
C PHE A 137 6.86 4.59 16.99
N LEU A 138 6.67 4.44 18.29
CA LEU A 138 7.76 4.40 19.26
C LEU A 138 8.18 2.95 19.48
N GLY A 139 9.48 2.71 19.54
CA GLY A 139 10.04 1.40 19.86
C GLY A 139 11.45 1.52 20.43
N GLY A 140 11.92 0.44 21.04
CA GLY A 140 13.24 0.34 21.66
C GLY A 140 13.83 -1.05 21.46
N LEU A 141 15.11 -1.21 21.80
CA LEU A 141 15.74 -2.54 21.84
C LEU A 141 15.09 -3.36 22.96
N GLU A 142 15.01 -4.68 22.77
CA GLU A 142 14.42 -5.61 23.74
C GLU A 142 15.08 -5.50 25.13
N ASP A 143 16.37 -5.18 25.15
CA ASP A 143 17.21 -5.12 26.34
C ASP A 143 17.20 -3.73 27.00
N GLY A 144 16.48 -2.76 26.40
CA GLY A 144 16.50 -1.35 26.82
C GLY A 144 17.80 -0.61 26.50
N GLU A 145 18.72 -1.24 25.76
CA GLU A 145 19.96 -0.62 25.32
C GLU A 145 19.72 0.45 24.24
N THR A 146 20.74 1.27 24.00
CA THR A 146 20.72 2.27 22.92
C THR A 146 21.44 1.70 21.69
N LEU A 147 21.00 2.10 20.49
CA LEU A 147 21.72 1.77 19.27
C LEU A 147 23.15 2.32 19.36
N ALA A 148 24.15 1.47 19.16
CA ALA A 148 25.54 1.90 19.16
C ALA A 148 25.75 2.91 18.01
N ASN A 149 25.96 4.18 18.37
CA ASN A 149 26.16 5.36 17.51
C ASN A 149 24.88 6.08 17.00
N ALA A 150 24.01 6.52 17.92
CA ALA A 150 23.06 7.61 17.64
C ALA A 150 23.75 8.98 17.60
#